data_AF-A0A251UE60-F1
#
_entry.id   AF-A0A251UE60-F1
#
_cell.length_a   1.000
_cell.length_b   1.000
_cell.length_c   1.000
_cell.angle_alpha   90.00
_cell.angle_beta   90.00
_cell.angle_gamma   90.00
#
_symmetry.space_group_name_H-M   'P 1'
#
loop_
_entity.id
_entity.type
_entity.pdbx_description
1 polymer ?
#
loop_
_entity_poly.entity_id
_entity_poly.type
_entity_poly.pdbx_seq_one_letter_code
_entity_poly.pdbx_strand_id
1 'polypeptide(L)'
;MATQSLSLLHISPSSSSSGYRNSHNSPLFTPTVRSSIGLQFSIQPLSYRSKTSGRYSSIVATVSSTPAAPTPEKAAPEKSAKWSFRFIKSFAMGELEARKLKYNNTGTESLLLGILVEGTSLAAKLLRESGVTLFKVRDETVNLLGKSDMYIFSPEHPPLTKAAQKAIDWAINEKLKSGETGEVTTSHLLLGIWAQKESAGYKIMAKLGFDDDKAKELAKTMDKEIILSYKKGV
;
A
#
# COMPACT_ATOMS: atom_id res chain seq x y z
N MET A 1 -28.15 -29.31 -68.22
CA MET A 1 -29.46 -29.50 -67.59
C MET A 1 -29.41 -30.77 -66.75
N ALA A 2 -29.32 -30.64 -65.43
CA ALA A 2 -29.47 -31.73 -64.47
C ALA A 2 -30.03 -31.12 -63.18
N THR A 3 -31.01 -31.81 -62.61
CA THR A 3 -32.08 -31.32 -61.74
C THR A 3 -31.73 -31.35 -60.25
N GLN A 4 -32.27 -30.36 -59.53
CA GLN A 4 -32.30 -30.22 -58.07
C GLN A 4 -33.05 -31.38 -57.39
N SER A 5 -32.70 -31.68 -56.13
CA SER A 5 -33.69 -31.96 -55.07
C SER A 5 -33.03 -32.00 -53.70
N LEU A 6 -33.36 -31.02 -52.85
CA LEU A 6 -33.22 -31.03 -51.40
C LEU A 6 -34.55 -31.54 -50.82
N SER A 7 -34.52 -32.54 -49.95
CA SER A 7 -35.70 -32.96 -49.18
C SER A 7 -35.45 -32.85 -47.68
N LEU A 8 -36.08 -31.82 -47.11
CA LEU A 8 -36.49 -31.66 -45.72
C LEU A 8 -37.44 -32.80 -45.32
N LEU A 9 -37.29 -33.34 -44.10
CA LEU A 9 -38.38 -34.06 -43.45
C LEU A 9 -38.92 -33.22 -42.28
N HIS A 10 -40.15 -32.81 -42.49
CA HIS A 10 -41.06 -32.14 -41.59
C HIS A 10 -42.02 -33.21 -41.06
N ILE A 11 -42.09 -33.40 -39.74
CA ILE A 11 -43.16 -34.20 -39.12
C ILE A 11 -43.76 -33.38 -37.97
N SER A 12 -45.04 -33.15 -38.10
CA SER A 12 -46.04 -32.66 -37.14
C SER A 12 -47.38 -33.23 -37.63
N PRO A 13 -48.48 -33.18 -36.88
CA PRO A 13 -48.67 -33.30 -35.43
C PRO A 13 -49.67 -34.44 -35.10
N SER A 14 -49.85 -34.78 -33.82
CA SER A 14 -51.06 -35.48 -33.37
C SER A 14 -51.60 -34.85 -32.09
N SER A 15 -52.88 -34.53 -32.18
CA SER A 15 -53.79 -33.86 -31.25
C SER A 15 -54.03 -34.61 -29.93
N SER A 16 -54.28 -33.87 -28.84
CA SER A 16 -55.60 -33.88 -28.15
C SER A 16 -55.61 -33.00 -26.88
N SER A 17 -56.48 -32.00 -26.93
CA SER A 17 -57.31 -31.37 -25.87
C SER A 17 -56.90 -31.34 -24.39
N SER A 18 -56.98 -30.11 -23.86
CA SER A 18 -57.72 -29.71 -22.65
C SER A 18 -57.17 -30.04 -21.25
N GLY A 19 -56.73 -28.98 -20.56
CA GLY A 19 -57.27 -28.69 -19.23
C GLY A 19 -56.31 -28.77 -18.04
N TYR A 20 -55.93 -27.59 -17.56
CA TYR A 20 -55.57 -27.22 -16.17
C TYR A 20 -54.18 -27.53 -15.57
N ARG A 21 -53.59 -26.41 -15.09
CA ARG A 21 -52.77 -26.18 -13.87
C ARG A 21 -51.22 -26.15 -13.95
N ASN A 22 -50.73 -24.90 -13.92
CA ASN A 22 -49.73 -24.28 -13.03
C ASN A 22 -48.31 -24.86 -12.82
N SER A 23 -47.34 -24.04 -13.26
CA SER A 23 -46.21 -23.42 -12.53
C SER A 23 -45.02 -24.25 -12.03
N HIS A 24 -43.93 -24.11 -12.79
CA HIS A 24 -42.51 -23.86 -12.43
C HIS A 24 -42.02 -24.06 -10.97
N ASN A 25 -40.94 -24.82 -10.82
CA ASN A 25 -39.66 -24.30 -10.32
C ASN A 25 -38.47 -25.26 -10.56
N SER A 26 -37.34 -24.67 -10.97
CA SER A 26 -36.02 -25.27 -11.19
C SER A 26 -35.17 -25.34 -9.91
N PRO A 27 -34.26 -26.32 -9.75
CA PRO A 27 -33.28 -26.33 -8.66
C PRO A 27 -31.89 -25.87 -9.13
N LEU A 28 -31.20 -25.08 -8.30
CA LEU A 28 -29.80 -24.71 -8.47
C LEU A 28 -28.95 -25.37 -7.36
N PHE A 29 -27.92 -26.07 -7.82
CA PHE A 29 -26.90 -26.76 -7.06
C PHE A 29 -25.99 -25.79 -6.29
N THR A 30 -25.57 -26.20 -5.10
CA THR A 30 -24.50 -25.57 -4.30
C THR A 30 -23.25 -26.45 -4.31
N PRO A 31 -22.03 -25.88 -4.28
CA PRO A 31 -20.86 -26.60 -3.80
C PRO A 31 -20.40 -26.07 -2.42
N THR A 32 -20.15 -27.01 -1.52
CA THR A 32 -19.71 -26.85 -0.12
C THR A 32 -18.20 -26.59 -0.04
N VAL A 33 -17.79 -25.58 0.73
CA VAL A 33 -16.40 -25.40 1.21
C VAL A 33 -16.36 -25.73 2.70
N ARG A 34 -15.48 -26.66 3.09
CA ARG A 34 -15.23 -27.07 4.48
C ARG A 34 -14.14 -26.19 5.09
N SER A 35 -14.43 -25.51 6.20
CA SER A 35 -13.43 -24.86 7.05
C SER A 35 -13.59 -25.34 8.50
N SER A 36 -12.45 -25.63 9.13
CA SER A 36 -12.29 -26.38 10.37
C SER A 36 -12.17 -25.45 11.57
N ILE A 37 -13.27 -24.83 12.00
CA ILE A 37 -13.31 -24.13 13.29
C ILE A 37 -14.74 -24.26 13.84
N GLY A 38 -14.86 -24.94 14.99
CA GLY A 38 -16.14 -25.34 15.57
C GLY A 38 -16.99 -24.15 16.02
N LEU A 39 -17.93 -23.75 15.16
CA LEU A 39 -19.13 -22.99 15.52
C LEU A 39 -20.30 -23.56 14.71
N GLN A 40 -21.23 -24.23 15.40
CA GLN A 40 -22.48 -24.72 14.82
C GLN A 40 -23.37 -23.52 14.47
N PHE A 41 -23.53 -23.23 13.18
CA PHE A 41 -24.60 -22.35 12.71
C PHE A 41 -25.79 -23.20 12.27
N SER A 42 -26.82 -23.27 13.12
CA SER A 42 -28.13 -23.82 12.78
C SER A 42 -28.96 -22.74 12.11
N ILE A 43 -29.20 -22.87 10.81
CA ILE A 43 -30.10 -21.99 10.04
C ILE A 43 -31.35 -22.80 9.72
N GLN A 44 -32.42 -22.58 10.49
CA GLN A 44 -33.75 -23.08 10.14
C GLN A 44 -34.45 -22.10 9.17
N PRO A 45 -34.97 -22.56 8.02
CA PRO A 45 -35.69 -21.70 7.10
C PRO A 45 -37.10 -21.38 7.60
N LEU A 46 -37.43 -20.09 7.68
CA LEU A 46 -38.74 -19.57 8.10
C LEU A 46 -39.75 -19.69 6.95
N SER A 47 -40.68 -20.63 7.05
CA SER A 47 -41.84 -20.77 6.15
C SER A 47 -42.90 -19.71 6.49
N TYR A 48 -43.10 -18.75 5.59
CA TYR A 48 -44.14 -17.73 5.67
C TYR A 48 -45.51 -18.33 5.35
N ARG A 49 -46.43 -18.38 6.33
CA ARG A 49 -47.85 -18.67 6.10
C ARG A 49 -48.72 -17.63 6.79
N SER A 50 -49.38 -16.82 5.99
CA SER A 50 -50.41 -15.88 6.40
C SER A 50 -51.67 -16.60 6.88
N LYS A 51 -52.24 -16.19 8.02
CA LYS A 51 -53.62 -15.68 8.15
C LYS A 51 -54.02 -15.34 9.60
N THR A 52 -54.48 -14.09 9.71
CA THR A 52 -55.58 -13.52 10.52
C THR A 52 -55.59 -13.55 12.06
N SER A 53 -55.87 -12.33 12.56
CA SER A 53 -56.78 -12.00 13.67
C SER A 53 -56.22 -11.99 15.08
N GLY A 54 -56.19 -10.76 15.64
CA GLY A 54 -56.69 -10.55 16.99
C GLY A 54 -55.64 -10.37 18.09
N ARG A 55 -55.59 -9.12 18.56
CA ARG A 55 -55.09 -8.65 19.87
C ARG A 55 -53.59 -8.38 19.97
N TYR A 56 -53.33 -7.08 20.06
CA TYR A 56 -52.11 -6.44 20.52
C TYR A 56 -51.57 -7.09 21.80
N SER A 57 -50.32 -7.53 21.75
CA SER A 57 -49.43 -7.64 22.90
C SER A 57 -48.04 -7.25 22.41
N SER A 58 -47.64 -6.02 22.72
CA SER A 58 -46.31 -5.50 22.40
C SER A 58 -45.28 -6.17 23.31
N ILE A 59 -44.60 -7.20 22.82
CA ILE A 59 -43.41 -7.73 23.49
C ILE A 59 -42.26 -6.80 23.15
N VAL A 60 -41.86 -5.97 24.12
CA VAL A 60 -40.69 -5.11 24.04
C VAL A 60 -39.47 -5.93 24.45
N ALA A 61 -38.57 -6.23 23.52
CA ALA A 61 -37.29 -6.84 23.82
C ALA A 61 -36.29 -5.73 24.15
N THR A 62 -35.99 -5.54 25.43
CA THR A 62 -34.91 -4.66 25.88
C THR A 62 -33.57 -5.32 25.58
N VAL A 63 -32.91 -4.92 24.50
CA VAL A 63 -31.51 -5.27 24.25
C VAL A 63 -30.65 -4.36 25.13
N SER A 64 -30.20 -4.90 26.26
CA SER A 64 -29.21 -4.24 27.11
C SER A 64 -27.82 -4.53 26.53
N SER A 65 -27.32 -3.65 25.66
CA SER A 65 -25.91 -3.68 25.27
C SER A 65 -25.10 -3.05 26.41
N THR A 66 -24.48 -3.88 27.25
CA THR A 66 -23.39 -3.44 28.10
C THR A 66 -22.21 -3.07 27.20
N PRO A 67 -21.72 -1.81 27.22
CA PRO A 67 -20.48 -1.49 26.54
C PRO A 67 -19.35 -2.22 27.27
N ALA A 68 -18.73 -3.18 26.59
CA ALA A 68 -17.49 -3.78 27.03
C ALA A 68 -16.48 -2.65 27.28
N ALA A 69 -15.90 -2.65 28.47
CA ALA A 69 -14.90 -1.70 28.90
C ALA A 69 -13.77 -1.58 27.83
N PRO A 70 -13.24 -0.38 27.60
CA PRO A 70 -12.11 -0.20 26.70
C PRO A 70 -10.94 -1.01 27.24
N THR A 71 -10.47 -1.95 26.42
CA THR A 71 -9.16 -2.58 26.58
C THR A 71 -8.13 -1.47 26.78
N PRO A 72 -7.20 -1.60 27.75
CA PRO A 72 -6.28 -0.52 28.09
C PRO A 72 -5.50 -0.06 26.86
N GLU A 73 -5.87 1.14 26.43
CA GLU A 73 -5.01 2.23 26.02
C GLU A 73 -3.54 1.82 25.87
N LYS A 74 -3.13 1.70 24.61
CA LYS A 74 -1.73 1.62 24.20
C LYS A 74 -1.05 2.91 24.67
N ALA A 75 -0.55 2.89 25.90
CA ALA A 75 0.23 3.96 26.47
C ALA A 75 1.54 4.12 25.70
N ALA A 76 1.62 5.15 24.87
CA ALA A 76 2.83 5.90 24.64
C ALA A 76 2.42 7.34 24.32
N PRO A 77 3.05 8.36 24.92
CA PRO A 77 3.02 9.68 24.31
C PRO A 77 3.80 9.51 23.00
N GLU A 78 3.10 9.30 21.90
CA GLU A 78 3.71 9.28 20.58
C GLU A 78 4.21 10.71 20.36
N LYS A 79 5.45 10.99 20.78
CA LYS A 79 6.19 12.18 20.34
C LYS A 79 6.26 12.04 18.83
N SER A 80 5.28 12.60 18.15
CA SER A 80 5.18 12.61 16.70
C SER A 80 6.45 13.26 16.19
N ALA A 81 7.28 12.47 15.50
CA ALA A 81 8.53 12.97 14.96
C ALA A 81 8.18 14.15 14.04
N LYS A 82 8.75 15.32 14.31
CA LYS A 82 8.54 16.50 13.47
C LYS A 82 9.33 16.30 12.18
N TRP A 83 8.67 16.34 11.04
CA TRP A 83 9.33 16.16 9.75
C TRP A 83 9.75 17.50 9.16
N SER A 84 10.95 17.56 8.59
CA SER A 84 11.36 18.75 7.86
C SER A 84 10.57 18.91 6.57
N PHE A 85 10.27 20.14 6.17
CA PHE A 85 9.59 20.42 4.89
C PHE A 85 10.31 19.78 3.70
N ARG A 86 11.66 19.82 3.72
CA ARG A 86 12.49 19.17 2.68
C ARG A 86 12.34 17.65 2.68
N PHE A 87 12.16 17.04 3.85
CA PHE A 87 11.90 15.60 3.97
C PHE A 87 10.56 15.26 3.32
N ILE A 88 9.50 15.96 3.71
CA ILE A 88 8.14 15.73 3.18
C ILE A 88 8.14 15.89 1.66
N LYS A 89 8.77 16.96 1.16
CA LYS A 89 8.92 17.21 -0.27
C LYS A 89 9.70 16.09 -0.97
N SER A 90 10.82 15.64 -0.40
CA SER A 90 11.63 14.55 -0.99
C SER A 90 10.85 13.24 -1.04
N PHE A 91 10.10 12.91 0.01
CA PHE A 91 9.24 11.73 0.07
C PHE A 91 8.18 11.76 -1.04
N ALA A 92 7.44 12.87 -1.15
CA ALA A 92 6.43 13.04 -2.20
C ALA A 92 7.02 12.98 -3.62
N MET A 93 8.22 13.55 -3.81
CA MET A 93 8.93 13.45 -5.09
C MET A 93 9.37 12.02 -5.39
N GLY A 94 9.75 11.24 -4.38
CA GLY A 94 10.11 9.84 -4.55
C GLY A 94 8.92 8.98 -4.98
N GLU A 95 7.76 9.15 -4.35
CA GLU A 95 6.51 8.50 -4.78
C GLU A 95 6.14 8.90 -6.22
N LEU A 96 6.28 10.19 -6.56
CA LEU A 96 6.05 10.65 -7.93
C LEU A 96 7.01 10.00 -8.94
N GLU A 97 8.29 9.84 -8.61
CA GLU A 97 9.26 9.17 -9.48
C GLU A 97 8.93 7.68 -9.65
N ALA A 98 8.49 6.99 -8.60
CA ALA A 98 8.02 5.61 -8.71
C ALA A 98 6.87 5.49 -9.73
N ARG A 99 5.92 6.43 -9.71
CA ARG A 99 4.80 6.48 -10.66
C ARG A 99 5.24 6.80 -12.08
N LYS A 100 6.15 7.76 -12.26
CA LYS A 100 6.70 8.10 -13.58
C LYS A 100 7.43 6.91 -14.22
N LEU A 101 8.16 6.15 -13.40
CA LEU A 101 8.85 4.93 -13.82
C LEU A 101 7.92 3.72 -13.89
N LYS A 102 6.61 3.88 -13.61
CA LYS A 102 5.62 2.81 -13.55
C LYS A 102 6.07 1.62 -12.70
N TYR A 103 6.66 1.90 -11.54
CA TYR A 103 6.94 0.88 -10.54
C TYR A 103 5.76 0.72 -9.59
N ASN A 104 5.48 -0.54 -9.24
CA ASN A 104 4.33 -0.89 -8.40
C ASN A 104 4.48 -0.46 -6.95
N ASN A 105 5.71 -0.26 -6.49
CA ASN A 105 6.04 0.06 -5.11
C ASN A 105 6.97 1.27 -5.04
N THR A 106 6.89 2.02 -3.94
CA THR A 106 7.86 3.07 -3.59
C THR A 106 9.00 2.43 -2.81
N GLY A 107 10.12 2.16 -3.49
CA GLY A 107 11.32 1.60 -2.88
C GLY A 107 12.33 2.64 -2.42
N THR A 108 13.46 2.14 -1.91
CA THR A 108 14.60 2.95 -1.45
C THR A 108 15.24 3.78 -2.56
N GLU A 109 15.24 3.27 -3.78
CA GLU A 109 15.68 3.92 -5.01
C GLU A 109 14.79 5.12 -5.35
N SER A 110 13.48 4.97 -5.18
CA SER A 110 12.52 6.06 -5.37
C SER A 110 12.71 7.16 -4.32
N LEU A 111 12.93 6.79 -3.05
CA LEU A 111 13.25 7.75 -2.00
C LEU A 111 14.58 8.50 -2.29
N LEU A 112 15.60 7.79 -2.78
CA LEU A 112 16.87 8.39 -3.20
C LEU A 112 16.68 9.38 -4.37
N LEU A 113 15.91 8.98 -5.38
CA LEU A 113 15.52 9.87 -6.49
C LEU A 113 14.77 11.10 -5.96
N GLY A 114 13.86 10.91 -5.00
CA GLY A 114 13.11 11.99 -4.36
C GLY A 114 14.01 13.04 -3.70
N ILE A 115 15.06 12.62 -2.99
CA ILE A 115 16.07 13.52 -2.40
C ILE A 115 16.80 14.31 -3.49
N LEU A 116 17.17 13.67 -4.59
CA LEU A 116 17.86 14.31 -5.71
C LEU A 116 16.97 15.27 -6.50
N VAL A 117 15.66 14.97 -6.63
CA VAL A 117 14.66 15.86 -7.24
C VAL A 117 14.38 17.07 -6.36
N GLU A 118 14.33 16.90 -5.04
CA GLU A 118 14.20 18.01 -4.10
C GLU A 118 15.39 18.97 -4.21
N GLY A 119 16.61 18.42 -4.23
CA GLY A 119 17.82 19.10 -4.69
C GLY A 119 18.40 20.19 -3.80
N THR A 120 17.66 20.74 -2.83
CA THR A 120 18.13 21.87 -1.99
C THR A 120 18.75 21.46 -0.67
N SER A 121 18.49 20.23 -0.22
CA SER A 121 19.03 19.69 1.03
C SER A 121 20.53 19.38 1.00
N LEU A 122 21.16 19.32 2.17
CA LEU A 122 22.57 18.92 2.32
C LEU A 122 22.82 17.51 1.75
N ALA A 123 21.93 16.57 2.03
CA ALA A 123 21.98 15.22 1.46
C ALA A 123 22.10 15.24 -0.07
N ALA A 124 21.27 16.06 -0.74
CA ALA A 124 21.30 16.19 -2.20
C ALA A 124 22.57 16.90 -2.72
N LYS A 125 23.17 17.79 -1.93
CA LYS A 125 24.46 18.42 -2.28
C LYS A 125 25.60 17.40 -2.20
N LEU A 126 25.71 16.68 -1.08
CA LEU A 126 26.75 15.68 -0.86
C LEU A 126 26.65 14.52 -1.87
N LEU A 127 25.43 14.08 -2.20
CA LEU A 127 25.24 13.11 -3.29
C LEU A 127 25.79 13.61 -4.64
N ARG A 128 25.53 14.87 -4.98
CA ARG A 128 26.06 15.45 -6.24
C ARG A 128 27.57 15.62 -6.20
N GLU A 129 28.14 16.06 -5.09
CA GLU A 129 29.58 16.19 -4.87
C GLU A 129 30.29 14.84 -4.96
N SER A 130 29.64 13.76 -4.51
CA SER A 130 30.14 12.39 -4.63
C SER A 130 29.91 11.76 -6.01
N GLY A 131 29.35 12.50 -6.97
CA GLY A 131 29.12 12.03 -8.35
C GLY A 131 27.82 11.25 -8.55
N VAL A 132 26.98 11.15 -7.52
CA VAL A 132 25.64 10.54 -7.54
C VAL A 132 24.62 11.57 -8.02
N THR A 133 24.30 11.55 -9.31
CA THR A 133 23.36 12.49 -9.94
C THR A 133 22.02 11.83 -10.24
N LEU A 134 20.97 12.64 -10.37
CA LEU A 134 19.61 12.16 -10.67
C LEU A 134 19.56 11.25 -11.91
N PHE A 135 20.26 11.63 -12.98
CA PHE A 135 20.31 10.87 -14.23
C PHE A 135 20.96 9.49 -14.03
N LYS A 136 22.14 9.45 -13.40
CA LYS A 136 22.84 8.19 -13.13
C LYS A 136 22.02 7.26 -12.23
N VAL A 137 21.35 7.81 -11.22
CA VAL A 137 20.49 7.00 -10.33
C VAL A 137 19.30 6.43 -11.09
N ARG A 138 18.67 7.19 -11.99
CA ARG A 138 17.58 6.65 -12.85
C ARG A 138 18.08 5.52 -13.74
N ASP A 139 19.21 5.70 -14.41
CA ASP A 139 19.79 4.68 -15.28
C ASP A 139 20.12 3.41 -14.50
N GLU A 140 20.77 3.55 -13.34
CA GLU A 140 21.09 2.42 -12.48
C GLU A 140 19.86 1.74 -11.87
N THR A 141 18.80 2.51 -11.60
CA THR A 141 17.51 1.95 -11.16
C THR A 141 16.92 1.06 -12.24
N VAL A 142 16.87 1.52 -13.49
CA VAL A 142 16.38 0.76 -14.63
C VAL A 142 17.26 -0.47 -14.90
N ASN A 143 18.59 -0.33 -14.74
CA ASN A 143 19.52 -1.46 -14.90
C ASN A 143 19.34 -2.53 -13.82
N LEU A 144 19.05 -2.15 -12.57
CA LEU A 144 18.94 -3.07 -11.44
C LEU A 144 17.56 -3.73 -11.34
N LEU A 145 16.49 -2.95 -11.50
CA LEU A 145 15.10 -3.42 -11.34
C LEU A 145 14.44 -3.78 -12.67
N GLY A 146 15.06 -3.43 -13.79
CA GLY A 146 14.47 -3.54 -15.11
C GLY A 146 13.57 -2.35 -15.46
N LYS A 147 13.21 -2.28 -16.75
CA LYS A 147 12.12 -1.43 -17.22
C LYS A 147 10.81 -2.07 -16.77
N SER A 148 9.93 -1.26 -16.20
CA SER A 148 8.56 -1.68 -15.93
C SER A 148 7.84 -2.01 -17.24
N ASP A 149 7.08 -3.10 -17.25
CA ASP A 149 6.26 -3.42 -18.42
C ASP A 149 5.21 -2.33 -18.63
N MET A 150 5.10 -1.85 -19.87
CA MET A 150 4.22 -0.73 -20.23
C MET A 150 2.74 -0.98 -19.90
N TYR A 151 2.35 -2.25 -19.71
CA TYR A 151 1.00 -2.73 -19.43
C TYR A 151 0.72 -2.99 -17.95
N ILE A 152 1.67 -2.73 -17.05
CA ILE A 152 1.44 -2.83 -15.60
C ILE A 152 0.77 -1.54 -15.12
N PHE A 153 -0.43 -1.67 -14.57
CA PHE A 153 -1.10 -0.59 -13.85
C PHE A 153 -0.39 -0.37 -12.51
N SER A 154 0.60 0.53 -12.48
CA SER A 154 1.09 1.04 -11.21
C SER A 154 -0.03 1.79 -10.50
N PRO A 155 -0.24 1.54 -9.20
CA PRO A 155 -1.29 2.22 -8.45
C PRO A 155 -1.04 3.73 -8.41
N GLU A 156 -2.10 4.50 -8.20
CA GLU A 156 -2.01 5.96 -8.07
C GLU A 156 -1.13 6.39 -6.89
N HIS A 157 -1.04 5.54 -5.86
CA HIS A 157 -0.18 5.68 -4.69
C HIS A 157 0.59 4.37 -4.44
N PRO A 158 1.80 4.20 -5.03
CA PRO A 158 2.61 3.00 -4.84
C PRO A 158 2.99 2.78 -3.37
N PRO A 159 2.61 1.64 -2.76
CA PRO A 159 2.92 1.37 -1.36
C PRO A 159 4.42 1.30 -1.13
N LEU A 160 4.84 1.63 0.09
CA LEU A 160 6.25 1.53 0.48
C LEU A 160 6.71 0.08 0.54
N THR A 161 7.91 -0.17 0.02
CA THR A 161 8.58 -1.46 0.26
C THR A 161 8.99 -1.60 1.73
N LYS A 162 9.16 -2.84 2.21
CA LYS A 162 9.65 -3.09 3.58
C LYS A 162 11.01 -2.43 3.85
N ALA A 163 11.90 -2.39 2.85
CA ALA A 163 13.19 -1.73 2.97
C ALA A 163 13.06 -0.20 3.06
N ALA A 164 12.17 0.39 2.27
CA ALA A 164 11.87 1.83 2.35
C ALA A 164 11.26 2.21 3.71
N GLN A 165 10.34 1.40 4.23
CA GLN A 165 9.79 1.61 5.57
C GLN A 165 10.88 1.53 6.64
N LYS A 166 11.73 0.50 6.62
CA LYS A 166 12.86 0.37 7.54
C LYS A 166 13.82 1.55 7.47
N ALA A 167 14.06 2.13 6.29
CA ALA A 167 14.90 3.32 6.14
C ALA A 167 14.28 4.55 6.84
N ILE A 168 12.96 4.72 6.74
CA ILE A 168 12.23 5.80 7.43
C ILE A 168 12.23 5.57 8.94
N ASP A 169 11.96 4.34 9.39
CA ASP A 169 11.99 3.96 10.80
C ASP A 169 13.39 4.17 11.38
N TRP A 170 14.44 3.86 10.62
CA TRP A 170 15.83 4.16 10.99
C TRP A 170 16.04 5.65 11.18
N ALA A 171 15.55 6.49 10.26
CA ALA A 171 15.68 7.95 10.34
C ALA A 171 14.99 8.53 11.59
N ILE A 172 13.80 8.02 11.95
CA ILE A 172 13.09 8.38 13.18
C ILE A 172 13.91 7.97 14.40
N ASN A 173 14.32 6.71 14.45
CA ASN A 173 15.04 6.15 15.59
C ASN A 173 16.37 6.88 15.82
N GLU A 174 17.09 7.21 14.76
CA GLU A 174 18.34 7.97 14.87
C GLU A 174 18.10 9.36 15.46
N LYS A 175 17.02 10.03 15.03
CA LYS A 175 16.66 11.31 15.63
C LYS A 175 16.26 11.17 17.10
N LEU A 176 15.51 10.14 17.46
CA LEU A 176 15.12 9.89 18.86
C LEU A 176 16.33 9.59 19.75
N LYS A 177 17.32 8.84 19.26
CA LYS A 177 18.56 8.53 19.99
C LYS A 177 19.40 9.75 20.29
N SER A 178 19.44 10.74 19.39
CA SER A 178 20.19 11.98 19.62
C SER A 178 19.68 12.73 20.86
N GLY A 179 18.43 12.51 21.29
CA GLY A 179 17.81 13.22 22.41
C GLY A 179 17.53 14.70 22.13
N GLU A 180 17.93 15.20 20.96
CA GLU A 180 17.82 16.59 20.57
C GLU A 180 16.42 16.91 20.04
N THR A 181 15.88 18.05 20.47
CA THR A 181 14.66 18.61 19.90
C THR A 181 14.97 19.10 18.48
N GLY A 182 14.27 18.56 17.48
CA GLY A 182 14.51 18.95 16.10
C GLY A 182 13.67 18.16 15.10
N GLU A 183 13.86 18.49 13.83
CA GLU A 183 13.15 17.85 12.73
C GLU A 183 13.95 16.66 12.17
N VAL A 184 13.23 15.61 11.73
CA VAL A 184 13.81 14.55 10.90
C VAL A 184 14.06 15.14 9.51
N THR A 185 15.33 15.26 9.16
CA THR A 185 15.80 15.87 7.90
C THR A 185 16.00 14.82 6.80
N THR A 186 16.19 15.28 5.56
CA THR A 186 16.54 14.41 4.42
C THR A 186 17.87 13.68 4.61
N SER A 187 18.77 14.22 5.41
CA SER A 187 20.04 13.55 5.73
C SER A 187 19.81 12.29 6.58
N HIS A 188 18.87 12.32 7.52
CA HIS A 188 18.47 11.11 8.27
C HIS A 188 17.86 10.07 7.31
N LEU A 189 17.06 10.51 6.34
CA LEU A 189 16.50 9.63 5.32
C LEU A 189 17.60 8.97 4.47
N LEU A 190 18.58 9.75 4.01
CA LEU A 190 19.67 9.25 3.19
C LEU A 190 20.51 8.21 3.94
N LEU A 191 20.87 8.50 5.20
CA LEU A 191 21.56 7.55 6.06
C LEU A 191 20.70 6.31 6.36
N GLY A 192 19.40 6.48 6.51
CA GLY A 192 18.45 5.38 6.65
C GLY A 192 18.44 4.45 5.44
N ILE A 193 18.51 5.01 4.22
CA ILE A 193 18.65 4.22 2.99
C ILE A 193 20.01 3.52 2.97
N TRP A 194 21.10 4.22 3.33
CA TRP A 194 22.44 3.64 3.39
C TRP A 194 22.55 2.49 4.40
N ALA A 195 21.83 2.57 5.52
CA ALA A 195 21.79 1.50 6.51
C ALA A 195 21.15 0.20 5.98
N GLN A 196 20.30 0.26 4.95
CA GLN A 196 19.66 -0.90 4.34
C GLN A 196 20.56 -1.52 3.26
N LYS A 197 21.60 -2.27 3.65
CA LYS A 197 22.62 -2.85 2.75
C LYS A 197 22.08 -3.75 1.63
N GLU A 198 20.92 -4.37 1.81
CA GLU A 198 20.31 -5.24 0.79
C GLU A 198 19.41 -4.48 -0.20
N SER A 199 19.11 -3.21 0.10
CA SER A 199 18.17 -2.39 -0.67
C SER A 199 18.74 -1.95 -2.02
N ALA A 200 17.85 -1.67 -2.97
CA ALA A 200 18.25 -1.14 -4.27
C ALA A 200 18.92 0.23 -4.14
N GLY A 201 18.43 1.11 -3.26
CA GLY A 201 19.01 2.42 -3.00
C GLY A 201 20.47 2.33 -2.53
N TYR A 202 20.77 1.43 -1.60
CA TYR A 202 22.15 1.17 -1.16
C TYR A 202 23.03 0.70 -2.32
N LYS A 203 22.58 -0.31 -3.08
CA LYS A 203 23.35 -0.88 -4.20
C LYS A 203 23.67 0.17 -5.26
N ILE A 204 22.71 1.03 -5.59
CA ILE A 204 22.89 2.12 -6.56
C ILE A 204 23.89 3.15 -6.02
N MET A 205 23.75 3.59 -4.78
CA MET A 205 24.67 4.54 -4.15
C MET A 205 26.10 3.99 -4.12
N ALA A 206 26.27 2.75 -3.66
CA ALA A 206 27.58 2.09 -3.60
C ALA A 206 28.22 1.97 -4.99
N LYS A 207 27.44 1.58 -6.00
CA LYS A 207 27.92 1.48 -7.39
C LYS A 207 28.35 2.82 -7.97
N LEU A 208 27.68 3.91 -7.59
CA LEU A 208 27.99 5.27 -8.02
C LEU A 208 29.09 5.94 -7.18
N GLY A 209 29.72 5.21 -6.26
CA GLY A 209 30.87 5.66 -5.50
C GLY A 209 30.53 6.37 -4.19
N PHE A 210 29.32 6.23 -3.68
CA PHE A 210 29.00 6.61 -2.30
C PHE A 210 29.57 5.57 -1.33
N ASP A 211 30.25 6.01 -0.28
CA ASP A 211 31.00 5.16 0.65
C ASP A 211 30.66 5.49 2.11
N ASP A 212 31.19 4.66 3.03
CA ASP A 212 30.97 4.84 4.46
C ASP A 212 31.61 6.13 5.01
N ASP A 213 32.66 6.65 4.36
CA ASP A 213 33.34 7.86 4.81
C ASP A 213 32.50 9.10 4.50
N LYS A 214 31.86 9.14 3.32
CA LYS A 214 30.84 10.13 2.95
C LYS A 214 29.61 10.04 3.84
N ALA A 215 29.17 8.83 4.20
CA ALA A 215 28.07 8.66 5.14
C ALA A 215 28.42 9.24 6.53
N LYS A 216 29.63 9.01 7.02
CA LYS A 216 30.12 9.61 8.29
C LYS A 216 30.27 11.13 8.19
N GLU A 217 30.72 11.64 7.05
CA GLU A 217 30.79 13.08 6.80
C GLU A 217 29.39 13.71 6.89
N LEU A 218 28.41 13.10 6.22
CA LEU A 218 27.02 13.53 6.28
C LEU A 218 26.52 13.56 7.73
N ALA A 219 26.74 12.49 8.50
CA ALA A 219 26.35 12.43 9.90
C ALA A 219 26.96 13.58 10.72
N LYS A 220 28.27 13.86 10.56
CA LYS A 220 28.94 14.98 11.23
C LYS A 220 28.38 16.35 10.84
N THR A 221 27.96 16.52 9.58
CA THR A 221 27.37 17.79 9.13
C THR A 221 25.96 18.01 9.67
N MET A 222 25.21 16.93 9.91
CA MET A 222 23.86 17.00 10.49
C MET A 222 23.90 17.59 11.90
N ASP A 223 24.82 17.13 12.74
CA ASP A 223 24.99 17.65 14.10
C ASP A 223 25.27 19.15 14.11
N LYS A 224 26.05 19.64 13.13
CA LYS A 224 26.37 21.07 12.98
C LYS A 224 25.16 21.91 12.57
N GLU A 225 24.31 21.42 11.67
CA GLU A 225 23.08 22.15 11.29
C GLU A 225 22.11 22.24 12.46
N ILE A 226 22.02 21.20 13.29
CA ILE A 226 21.14 21.23 14.47
C ILE A 226 21.59 22.33 15.42
N ILE A 227 22.89 22.40 15.72
CA ILE A 227 23.48 23.43 16.59
C ILE A 227 23.24 24.85 16.04
N LEU A 228 23.43 25.07 14.73
CA LEU A 228 23.23 26.38 14.10
C LEU A 228 21.76 26.80 14.07
N SER A 229 20.84 25.85 13.85
CA SER A 229 19.40 26.14 13.85
C SER A 229 18.90 26.55 15.25
N TYR A 230 19.44 25.95 16.31
CA TYR A 230 19.14 26.33 17.69
C TYR A 230 19.65 27.74 18.03
N LYS A 231 20.85 28.11 17.58
CA LYS A 231 21.43 29.44 17.85
C LYS A 231 20.72 30.59 17.13
N LYS A 232 20.01 30.31 16.04
CA LYS A 232 19.27 31.32 15.25
C LYS A 232 17.85 31.58 15.75
N GLY A 233 17.39 30.79 16.72
CA GLY A 233 16.05 30.86 17.32
C GLY A 233 16.01 31.45 18.73
N VAL A 234 17.11 32.06 19.20
CA VAL A 234 17.18 32.85 20.44
C VAL A 234 17.42 34.31 20.09
#